data_AF-A0A7C7JP25-F1
#
_entry.id   AF-A0A7C7JP25-F1
#
_cell.length_a   1.000
_cell.length_b   1.000
_cell.length_c   1.000
_cell.angle_alpha   90.00
_cell.angle_beta   90.00
_cell.angle_gamma   90.00
#
_symmetry.space_group_name_H-M   'P 1'
#
loop_
_entity.id
_entity.type
_entity.pdbx_description
1 polymer ?
#
loop_
_entity_poly.entity_id
_entity_poly.type
_entity_poly.pdbx_seq_one_letter_code
_entity_poly.pdbx_strand_id
1 'polypeptide(L)'
;MHVDVNSVYGLIPPPGATYGSSESAPRYFEVQNVPPGVNFTFRAWMLLPTDMEANGTANMRVEMQSVLAPDIVFINETQSEFLAEQYRPENVEEDSAWQRFEIVASIIWNTFSGLAITIIVCLVGAFGLHRAFSYRKQKDEEWLAKQPKVEESEKPEDWLGKFAKGASDTGQAVVGAVVEAPKVAARVFTDLFTSKSKKRGEERERPSEDLLDAANVVLEHHEGERELERLDDIAGGLLDRGDPHPANIALPPSEQVAGRTVRKPKRVPAAKRKSAAKGKATTAVAVGIETPDLEPEDSQAASTPVRKDEDDELDLDL
;
A
#
# COMPACT_ATOMS: atom_id res chain seq x y z
N MET A 1 16.82 -32.13 24.14
CA MET A 1 16.93 -31.34 25.38
C MET A 1 16.20 -32.14 26.44
N HIS A 2 16.91 -32.71 27.43
CA HIS A 2 16.25 -33.39 28.55
C HIS A 2 15.89 -32.30 29.55
N VAL A 3 14.59 -32.04 29.72
CA VAL A 3 14.09 -31.12 30.73
C VAL A 3 13.69 -31.98 31.91
N ASP A 4 14.39 -31.83 33.02
CA ASP A 4 14.03 -32.48 34.28
C ASP A 4 12.81 -31.76 34.84
N VAL A 5 11.62 -32.28 34.50
CA VAL A 5 10.36 -31.76 35.03
C VAL A 5 10.15 -32.34 36.43
N ASN A 6 9.88 -31.46 37.41
CA ASN A 6 9.62 -31.86 38.79
C ASN A 6 8.20 -32.44 38.92
N SER A 7 8.01 -33.68 38.47
CA SER A 7 6.77 -34.42 38.65
C SER A 7 6.72 -35.05 40.06
N VAL A 8 5.52 -35.10 40.65
CA VAL A 8 5.32 -35.83 41.90
C VAL A 8 5.16 -37.31 41.57
N TYR A 9 6.03 -38.16 42.12
CA TYR A 9 6.00 -39.60 41.94
C TYR A 9 6.25 -40.33 43.27
N GLY A 10 5.85 -41.59 43.32
CA GLY A 10 6.10 -42.43 44.47
C GLY A 10 5.70 -43.89 44.28
N LEU A 11 6.05 -44.69 45.28
CA LEU A 11 5.73 -46.11 45.36
C LEU A 11 4.62 -46.34 46.40
N ILE A 12 3.80 -47.36 46.15
CA ILE A 12 2.82 -47.89 47.11
C ILE A 12 3.41 -49.21 47.62
N PRO A 13 4.00 -49.20 48.82
CA PRO A 13 4.65 -50.39 49.36
C PRO A 13 3.63 -51.50 49.65
N PRO A 14 4.00 -52.77 49.45
CA PRO A 14 3.17 -53.89 49.85
C PRO A 14 3.10 -54.03 51.39
N PRO A 15 2.11 -54.78 51.92
CA PRO A 15 2.01 -55.01 53.36
C PRO A 15 3.28 -55.65 53.94
N GLY A 16 3.76 -55.14 55.07
CA GLY A 16 4.97 -55.65 55.74
C GLY A 16 6.30 -55.10 55.19
N ALA A 17 6.26 -54.19 54.21
CA ALA A 17 7.44 -53.47 53.75
C ALA A 17 7.86 -52.37 54.75
N THR A 18 9.16 -52.15 54.85
CA THR A 18 9.75 -50.99 55.53
C THR A 18 10.05 -49.91 54.51
N TYR A 19 9.80 -48.65 54.83
CA TYR A 19 9.97 -47.52 53.91
C TYR A 19 10.40 -46.26 54.67
N GLY A 20 11.17 -45.40 54.00
CA GLY A 20 11.88 -44.29 54.65
C GLY A 20 11.06 -43.02 54.92
N SER A 21 9.83 -42.90 54.40
CA SER A 21 9.00 -41.69 54.56
C SER A 21 7.57 -42.02 54.97
N SER A 22 7.13 -41.48 56.10
CA SER A 22 5.73 -41.57 56.58
C SER A 22 4.86 -40.39 56.17
N GLU A 23 5.48 -39.25 55.81
CA GLU A 23 4.78 -37.98 55.52
C GLU A 23 4.63 -37.71 54.02
N SER A 24 5.49 -38.31 53.19
CA SER A 24 5.46 -38.18 51.72
C SER A 24 5.34 -39.55 51.06
N ALA A 25 5.02 -39.57 49.77
CA ALA A 25 5.07 -40.80 48.98
C ALA A 25 6.50 -41.40 49.03
N PRO A 26 6.67 -42.67 49.44
CA PRO A 26 7.99 -43.27 49.57
C PRO A 26 8.62 -43.51 48.19
N ARG A 27 9.90 -43.17 48.04
CA ARG A 27 10.66 -43.39 46.78
C ARG A 27 11.35 -44.76 46.71
N TYR A 28 11.46 -45.44 47.85
CA TYR A 28 12.00 -46.79 47.97
C TYR A 28 11.29 -47.52 49.11
N PHE A 29 11.29 -48.84 49.06
CA PHE A 29 10.85 -49.69 50.15
C PHE A 29 11.70 -50.97 50.18
N GLU A 30 11.81 -51.58 51.34
CA GLU A 30 12.52 -52.84 51.54
C GLU A 30 11.56 -53.87 52.14
N VAL A 31 11.50 -55.04 51.53
CA VAL A 31 10.73 -56.19 52.04
C VAL A 31 11.73 -57.27 52.45
N GLN A 32 11.67 -57.65 53.72
CA GLN A 32 12.47 -58.75 54.26
C GLN A 32 11.68 -60.05 54.27
N ASN A 33 12.39 -61.18 54.25
CA ASN A 33 11.82 -62.53 54.38
C ASN A 33 10.80 -62.91 53.29
N VAL A 34 11.05 -62.55 52.03
CA VAL A 34 10.22 -63.02 50.90
C VAL A 34 10.44 -64.53 50.69
N PRO A 35 9.40 -65.38 50.85
CA PRO A 35 9.56 -66.82 50.67
C PRO A 35 9.83 -67.19 49.21
N PRO A 36 10.63 -68.25 48.94
CA PRO A 36 10.89 -68.69 47.58
C PRO A 36 9.60 -69.19 46.91
N GLY A 37 9.39 -68.82 45.65
CA GLY A 37 8.21 -69.21 44.86
C GLY A 37 6.95 -68.38 45.13
N VAL A 38 7.03 -67.31 45.91
CA VAL A 38 5.92 -66.37 46.13
C VAL A 38 6.02 -65.18 45.18
N ASN A 39 4.91 -64.84 44.54
CA ASN A 39 4.79 -63.63 43.74
C ASN A 39 4.38 -62.47 44.66
N PHE A 40 5.11 -61.36 44.59
CA PHE A 40 4.70 -60.11 45.22
C PHE A 40 4.43 -59.08 44.12
N THR A 41 3.52 -58.14 44.41
CA THR A 41 3.20 -57.04 43.50
C THR A 41 3.23 -55.74 44.30
N PHE A 42 3.68 -54.68 43.66
CA PHE A 42 3.65 -53.33 44.20
C PHE A 42 3.23 -52.39 43.08
N ARG A 43 2.85 -51.16 43.44
CA ARG A 43 2.41 -50.16 42.46
C ARG A 43 3.31 -48.94 42.55
N ALA A 44 3.67 -48.39 41.40
CA ALA A 44 4.31 -47.10 41.28
C ALA A 44 3.31 -46.13 40.61
N TRP A 45 3.38 -44.86 40.98
CA TRP A 45 2.58 -43.81 40.36
C TRP A 45 3.43 -42.56 40.16
N MET A 46 3.04 -41.78 39.14
CA MET A 46 3.64 -40.51 38.79
C MET A 46 2.55 -39.60 38.26
N LEU A 47 2.49 -38.36 38.74
CA LEU A 47 1.66 -37.32 38.16
C LEU A 47 2.34 -36.79 36.91
N LEU A 48 1.67 -36.90 35.76
CA LEU A 48 2.15 -36.29 34.53
C LEU A 48 2.10 -34.76 34.69
N PRO A 49 3.16 -34.04 34.26
CA PRO A 49 3.17 -32.59 34.37
C PRO A 49 2.09 -32.00 33.46
N THR A 50 1.38 -31.00 33.98
CA THR A 50 0.19 -30.44 33.32
C THR A 50 0.40 -29.05 32.74
N ASP A 51 1.44 -28.36 33.18
CA ASP A 51 1.79 -26.95 32.96
C ASP A 51 2.93 -26.77 31.95
N MET A 52 3.11 -27.75 31.06
CA MET A 52 4.18 -27.73 30.07
C MET A 52 3.72 -27.07 28.76
N GLU A 53 4.54 -26.18 28.23
CA GLU A 53 4.29 -25.48 26.95
C GLU A 53 4.49 -26.39 25.72
N ALA A 54 5.30 -27.44 25.88
CA ALA A 54 5.63 -28.39 24.83
C ALA A 54 5.14 -29.81 25.14
N ASN A 55 4.78 -30.55 24.09
CA ASN A 55 4.47 -31.97 24.19
C ASN A 55 5.71 -32.75 24.63
N GLY A 56 5.52 -33.77 25.45
CA GLY A 56 6.63 -34.54 25.96
C GLY A 56 6.27 -35.97 26.33
N THR A 57 7.29 -36.72 26.73
CA THR A 57 7.16 -38.11 27.18
C THR A 57 7.73 -38.21 28.59
N ALA A 58 6.90 -38.70 29.51
CA ALA A 58 7.31 -39.00 30.88
C ALA A 58 7.77 -40.46 30.96
N ASN A 59 9.01 -40.66 31.41
CA ASN A 59 9.62 -41.98 31.56
C ASN A 59 9.74 -42.32 33.05
N MET A 60 9.08 -43.40 33.48
CA MET A 60 9.18 -43.94 34.83
C MET A 60 9.99 -45.22 34.80
N ARG A 61 11.14 -45.20 35.49
CA ARG A 61 12.02 -46.35 35.65
C ARG A 61 11.98 -46.83 37.10
N VAL A 62 11.59 -48.08 37.29
CA VAL A 62 11.52 -48.74 38.59
C VAL A 62 12.56 -49.83 38.64
N GLU A 63 13.44 -49.75 39.63
CA GLU A 63 14.50 -50.72 39.84
C GLU A 63 14.23 -51.52 41.12
N MET A 64 14.50 -52.82 41.04
CA MET A 64 14.41 -53.72 42.16
C MET A 64 15.65 -54.58 42.21
N GLN A 65 16.24 -54.68 43.40
CA GLN A 65 17.46 -55.41 43.64
C GLN A 65 17.32 -56.26 44.90
N SER A 66 17.87 -57.48 44.85
CA SER A 66 17.94 -58.35 46.03
C SER A 66 19.17 -57.99 46.87
N VAL A 67 19.00 -57.85 48.19
CA VAL A 67 20.11 -57.63 49.12
C VAL A 67 21.04 -58.84 49.19
N LEU A 68 20.50 -60.06 49.04
CA LEU A 68 21.27 -61.31 49.10
C LEU A 68 22.03 -61.62 47.79
N ALA A 69 21.58 -61.04 46.67
CA ALA A 69 22.15 -61.25 45.35
C ALA A 69 22.13 -59.91 44.59
N PRO A 70 23.07 -58.99 44.88
CA PRO A 70 23.08 -57.65 44.29
C PRO A 70 23.31 -57.65 42.78
N ASP A 71 23.84 -58.75 42.23
CA ASP A 71 24.09 -58.90 40.79
C ASP A 71 22.79 -58.98 39.96
N ILE A 72 21.65 -59.28 40.59
CA ILE A 72 20.37 -59.43 39.91
C ILE A 72 19.55 -58.15 40.13
N VAL A 73 19.43 -57.35 39.07
CA VAL A 73 18.59 -56.15 39.03
C VAL A 73 17.43 -56.37 38.08
N PHE A 74 16.23 -56.11 38.56
CA PHE A 74 15.03 -56.07 37.74
C PHE A 74 14.67 -54.62 37.47
N ILE A 75 14.59 -54.27 36.18
CA ILE A 75 14.27 -52.91 35.74
C ILE A 75 12.95 -52.98 34.97
N ASN A 76 11.99 -52.16 35.38
CA ASN A 76 10.77 -51.93 34.64
C ASN A 76 10.72 -50.47 34.19
N GLU A 77 10.62 -50.25 32.88
CA GLU A 77 10.50 -48.92 32.29
C GLU A 77 9.11 -48.77 31.67
N THR A 78 8.41 -47.72 32.07
CA THR A 78 7.10 -47.34 31.51
C THR A 78 7.19 -45.93 30.94
N GLN A 79 6.70 -45.76 29.72
CA GLN A 79 6.68 -44.47 29.03
C GLN A 79 5.23 -44.03 28.84
N SER A 80 4.96 -42.76 29.07
CA SER A 80 3.63 -42.17 28.87
C SER A 80 3.77 -40.79 28.27
N GLU A 81 3.05 -40.52 27.19
CA GLU A 81 3.03 -39.22 26.53
C GLU A 81 2.10 -38.26 27.25
N PHE A 82 2.50 -36.99 27.33
CA PHE A 82 1.66 -35.91 27.82
C PHE A 82 1.59 -34.78 26.78
N LEU A 83 0.41 -34.18 26.68
CA LEU A 83 0.15 -33.04 25.82
C LEU A 83 0.51 -31.75 26.54
N ALA A 84 1.02 -30.78 25.79
CA ALA A 84 1.18 -29.42 26.24
C ALA A 84 -0.16 -28.82 26.66
N GLU A 85 -0.09 -27.81 27.51
CA GLU A 85 -1.26 -27.11 28.04
C GLU A 85 -2.20 -26.61 26.92
N GLN A 86 -1.65 -26.06 25.84
CA GLN A 86 -2.39 -25.54 24.69
C GLN A 86 -3.10 -26.59 23.83
N TYR A 87 -2.65 -27.86 23.88
CA TYR A 87 -3.20 -28.94 23.06
C TYR A 87 -4.09 -29.89 23.86
N ARG A 88 -4.28 -29.62 25.16
CA ARG A 88 -5.17 -30.43 25.99
C ARG A 88 -6.62 -30.17 25.60
N PRO A 89 -7.46 -31.19 25.41
CA PRO A 89 -8.86 -31.01 25.00
C PRO A 89 -9.69 -30.12 25.94
N GLU A 90 -9.27 -29.95 27.20
CA GLU A 90 -9.90 -29.05 28.17
C GLU A 90 -9.56 -27.57 27.95
N ASN A 91 -8.41 -27.29 27.34
CA ASN A 91 -7.85 -25.95 27.15
C ASN A 91 -7.91 -25.48 25.68
N VAL A 92 -8.16 -26.39 24.75
CA VAL A 92 -8.49 -26.03 23.38
C VAL A 92 -9.82 -25.30 23.45
N GLU A 93 -9.80 -23.99 23.26
CA GLU A 93 -11.01 -23.20 23.07
C GLU A 93 -11.82 -23.89 21.97
N GLU A 94 -12.98 -24.46 22.33
CA GLU A 94 -13.88 -25.02 21.33
C GLU A 94 -14.18 -23.90 20.34
N ASP A 95 -13.85 -24.11 19.06
CA ASP A 95 -14.07 -23.12 18.00
C ASP A 95 -15.46 -22.50 18.17
N SER A 96 -15.52 -21.26 18.65
CA SER A 96 -16.80 -20.60 18.86
C SER A 96 -17.50 -20.51 17.51
N ALA A 97 -18.83 -20.67 17.49
CA ALA A 97 -19.61 -20.51 16.26
C ALA A 97 -19.30 -19.17 15.56
N TRP A 98 -18.93 -18.15 16.33
CA TRP A 98 -18.43 -16.87 15.85
C TRP A 98 -17.06 -16.96 15.17
N GLN A 99 -16.09 -17.65 15.76
CA GLN A 99 -14.76 -17.88 15.17
C GLN A 99 -14.87 -18.63 13.84
N ARG A 100 -15.74 -19.66 13.77
CA ARG A 100 -16.04 -20.37 12.52
C ARG A 100 -16.65 -19.45 11.47
N PHE A 101 -17.58 -18.59 11.90
CA PHE A 101 -18.18 -17.59 11.02
C PHE A 101 -17.14 -16.59 10.53
N GLU A 102 -16.25 -16.08 11.38
CA GLU A 102 -15.16 -15.18 11.01
C GLU A 102 -14.22 -15.81 10.00
N ILE A 103 -13.83 -17.07 10.20
CA ILE A 103 -12.99 -17.81 9.26
C ILE A 103 -13.69 -17.90 7.90
N VAL A 104 -14.97 -18.32 7.87
CA VAL A 104 -15.74 -18.42 6.61
C VAL A 104 -15.93 -17.04 5.96
N ALA A 105 -16.26 -16.02 6.74
CA ALA A 105 -16.44 -14.65 6.26
C ALA A 105 -15.14 -14.09 5.68
N SER A 106 -13.99 -14.37 6.32
CA SER A 106 -12.67 -13.96 5.83
C SER A 106 -12.34 -14.61 4.49
N ILE A 107 -12.66 -15.89 4.31
CA ILE A 107 -12.46 -16.62 3.05
C ILE A 107 -13.33 -16.02 1.94
N ILE A 108 -14.61 -15.79 2.23
CA ILE A 108 -15.55 -15.19 1.28
C ILE A 108 -15.11 -13.78 0.92
N TRP A 109 -14.76 -12.95 1.91
CA TRP A 109 -14.30 -11.59 1.67
C TRP A 109 -13.03 -11.57 0.85
N ASN A 110 -12.02 -12.38 1.18
CA ASN A 110 -10.78 -12.44 0.41
C ASN A 110 -11.04 -12.84 -1.06
N THR A 111 -11.93 -13.81 -1.29
CA THR A 111 -12.25 -14.31 -2.63
C THR A 111 -13.10 -13.33 -3.45
N PHE A 112 -14.09 -12.70 -2.83
CA PHE A 112 -15.10 -11.90 -3.53
C PHE A 112 -14.93 -10.38 -3.36
N SER A 113 -13.96 -9.91 -2.57
CA SER A 113 -13.72 -8.48 -2.31
C SER A 113 -13.56 -7.68 -3.60
N GLY A 114 -12.80 -8.18 -4.58
CA GLY A 114 -12.63 -7.53 -5.88
C GLY A 114 -13.96 -7.35 -6.64
N LEU A 115 -14.81 -8.38 -6.65
CA LEU A 115 -16.14 -8.31 -7.27
C LEU A 115 -17.09 -7.38 -6.48
N ALA A 116 -17.02 -7.39 -5.15
CA ALA A 116 -17.82 -6.49 -4.32
C ALA A 116 -17.43 -5.01 -4.54
N ILE A 117 -16.14 -4.70 -4.56
CA ILE A 117 -15.64 -3.33 -4.76
C ILE A 117 -15.98 -2.84 -6.18
N THR A 118 -15.80 -3.67 -7.20
CA THR A 118 -16.17 -3.29 -8.58
C THR A 118 -17.67 -2.99 -8.73
N ILE A 119 -18.54 -3.77 -8.08
CA ILE A 119 -19.98 -3.48 -8.05
C ILE A 119 -20.23 -2.12 -7.38
N ILE A 120 -19.57 -1.84 -6.25
CA ILE A 120 -19.72 -0.55 -5.54
C ILE A 120 -19.27 0.62 -6.42
N VAL A 121 -18.12 0.50 -7.09
CA VAL A 121 -17.62 1.55 -8.01
C VAL A 121 -18.60 1.76 -9.17
N CYS A 122 -19.14 0.68 -9.74
CA CYS A 122 -20.17 0.77 -10.78
C CYS A 122 -21.43 1.47 -10.29
N LEU A 123 -21.89 1.20 -9.06
CA LEU A 123 -23.06 1.85 -8.47
C LEU A 123 -22.82 3.34 -8.21
N VAL A 124 -21.65 3.72 -7.68
CA VAL A 124 -21.29 5.13 -7.47
C VAL A 124 -21.18 5.86 -8.81
N GLY A 125 -20.56 5.23 -9.82
CA GLY A 125 -20.48 5.75 -11.17
C GLY A 125 -21.87 5.95 -11.80
N ALA A 126 -22.75 4.95 -11.70
CA ALA A 126 -24.12 5.02 -12.18
C ALA A 126 -24.92 6.14 -11.47
N PHE A 127 -24.73 6.30 -10.16
CA PHE A 127 -25.37 7.36 -9.40
C PHE A 127 -24.87 8.75 -9.81
N GLY A 128 -23.57 8.91 -10.03
CA GLY A 128 -22.97 10.14 -10.55
C GLY A 128 -23.51 10.51 -11.93
N LEU A 129 -23.59 9.53 -12.85
CA LEU A 129 -24.19 9.70 -14.17
C LEU A 129 -25.68 10.07 -14.09
N HIS A 130 -26.45 9.40 -13.24
CA HIS A 130 -27.88 9.69 -13.05
C HIS A 130 -28.10 11.12 -12.55
N ARG A 131 -27.28 11.59 -11.60
CA ARG A 131 -27.34 12.96 -11.11
C ARG A 131 -26.95 13.97 -12.20
N ALA A 132 -25.89 13.71 -12.95
CA ALA A 132 -25.45 14.57 -14.04
C ALA A 132 -26.49 14.65 -15.17
N PHE A 133 -27.12 13.52 -15.52
CA PHE A 133 -28.19 13.45 -16.51
C PHE A 133 -29.42 14.25 -16.07
N SER A 134 -29.84 14.06 -14.81
CA SER A 134 -30.98 14.81 -14.24
C SER A 134 -30.72 16.32 -14.23
N TYR A 135 -29.49 16.73 -13.89
CA TYR A 135 -29.08 18.13 -13.92
C TYR A 135 -29.07 18.71 -15.33
N ARG A 136 -28.55 17.98 -16.32
CA ARG A 136 -28.58 18.41 -17.72
C ARG A 136 -30.00 18.51 -18.26
N LYS A 137 -30.85 17.54 -17.96
CA LYS A 137 -32.25 17.55 -18.39
C LYS A 137 -32.98 18.79 -17.89
N GLN A 138 -32.80 19.16 -16.61
CA GLN A 138 -33.37 20.39 -16.05
C GLN A 138 -32.84 21.65 -16.75
N LYS A 139 -31.53 21.70 -17.03
CA LYS A 139 -30.91 22.83 -17.75
C LYS A 139 -31.37 22.93 -19.20
N ASP A 140 -31.58 21.81 -19.87
CA ASP A 140 -32.09 21.74 -21.23
C ASP A 140 -33.56 22.18 -21.28
N GLU A 141 -34.39 21.79 -20.30
CA GLU A 141 -35.77 22.27 -20.14
C GLU A 141 -35.82 23.79 -19.88
N GLU A 142 -34.95 24.31 -19.01
CA GLU A 142 -34.81 25.76 -18.78
C GLU A 142 -34.35 26.51 -20.05
N TRP A 143 -33.47 25.89 -20.85
CA TRP A 143 -32.99 26.47 -22.11
C TRP A 143 -34.07 26.45 -23.19
N LEU A 144 -34.79 25.34 -23.34
CA LEU A 144 -35.97 25.20 -24.21
C LEU A 144 -37.07 26.19 -23.84
N ALA A 145 -37.34 26.40 -22.55
CA ALA A 145 -38.32 27.37 -22.08
C ALA A 145 -37.90 28.83 -22.35
N LYS A 146 -36.59 29.11 -22.44
CA LYS A 146 -36.04 30.43 -22.77
C LYS A 146 -35.89 30.66 -24.27
N GLN A 147 -36.03 29.62 -25.10
CA GLN A 147 -36.11 29.85 -26.53
C GLN A 147 -37.38 30.65 -26.83
N PRO A 148 -37.31 31.68 -27.70
CA PRO A 148 -38.52 32.27 -28.22
C PRO A 148 -39.32 31.13 -28.85
N LYS A 149 -40.58 30.98 -28.42
CA LYS A 149 -41.51 30.02 -29.00
C LYS A 149 -41.58 30.36 -30.48
N VAL A 150 -40.84 29.63 -31.31
CA VAL A 150 -40.92 29.76 -32.76
C VAL A 150 -42.37 29.40 -33.04
N GLU A 151 -43.18 30.42 -33.38
CA GLU A 151 -44.51 30.20 -33.94
C GLU A 151 -44.31 29.14 -35.02
N GLU A 152 -45.06 28.04 -34.89
CA GLU A 152 -44.97 26.88 -35.78
C GLU A 152 -44.77 27.40 -37.20
N SER A 153 -43.65 27.00 -37.81
CA SER A 153 -43.29 27.45 -39.15
C SER A 153 -44.51 27.30 -40.04
N GLU A 154 -45.03 28.42 -40.52
CA GLU A 154 -46.24 28.46 -41.32
C GLU A 154 -46.10 27.41 -42.44
N LYS A 155 -47.04 26.48 -42.52
CA LYS A 155 -47.02 25.49 -43.60
C LYS A 155 -47.09 26.25 -44.93
N PRO A 156 -46.50 25.74 -46.02
CA PRO A 156 -46.54 26.41 -47.32
C PRO A 156 -47.96 26.79 -47.77
N GLU A 157 -48.96 26.04 -47.29
CA GLU A 157 -50.40 26.24 -47.53
C GLU A 157 -50.95 27.52 -46.85
N ASP A 158 -50.50 27.86 -45.63
CA ASP A 158 -50.90 29.09 -44.93
C ASP A 158 -50.29 30.34 -45.59
N TRP A 159 -49.13 30.17 -46.22
CA TRP A 159 -48.47 31.21 -47.03
C TRP A 159 -49.28 31.57 -48.28
N LEU A 160 -49.84 30.56 -48.96
CA LEU A 160 -50.74 30.76 -50.10
C LEU A 160 -52.06 31.44 -49.69
N GLY A 161 -52.56 31.14 -48.48
CA GLY A 161 -53.77 31.76 -47.94
C GLY A 161 -53.64 33.27 -47.72
N LYS A 162 -52.46 33.74 -47.31
CA LYS A 162 -52.20 35.18 -47.10
C LYS A 162 -52.24 35.99 -48.39
N PHE A 163 -51.81 35.41 -49.52
CA PHE A 163 -51.92 36.05 -50.84
C PHE A 163 -53.34 36.02 -51.40
N ALA A 164 -54.07 34.92 -51.20
CA ALA A 164 -55.47 34.83 -51.62
C ALA A 164 -56.37 35.86 -50.93
N LYS A 165 -56.07 36.17 -49.65
CA LYS A 165 -56.82 37.15 -48.85
C LYS A 165 -56.49 38.62 -49.19
N GLY A 166 -55.29 38.89 -49.70
CA GLY A 166 -54.91 40.21 -50.22
C GLY A 166 -55.32 40.45 -51.68
N ALA A 167 -55.56 39.37 -52.44
CA ALA A 167 -56.02 39.45 -53.83
C ALA A 167 -57.53 39.70 -53.98
N SER A 168 -58.30 39.62 -52.88
CA SER A 168 -59.76 39.79 -52.91
C SER A 168 -60.27 41.12 -52.36
N ASP A 169 -59.42 42.02 -51.83
CA ASP A 169 -59.85 43.31 -51.24
C ASP A 169 -59.24 44.57 -51.89
N THR A 170 -58.45 44.41 -52.95
CA THR A 170 -58.20 45.49 -53.91
C THR A 170 -58.30 44.90 -55.30
N GLY A 171 -59.30 45.36 -56.03
CA GLY A 171 -59.63 44.86 -57.35
C GLY A 171 -58.45 44.87 -58.32
N GLN A 172 -58.59 43.98 -59.31
CA GLN A 172 -57.80 43.88 -60.53
C GLN A 172 -56.56 42.97 -60.43
N ALA A 173 -56.82 41.69 -60.69
CA ALA A 173 -55.83 40.75 -61.18
C ALA A 173 -55.15 41.32 -62.44
N VAL A 174 -53.84 41.59 -62.33
CA VAL A 174 -52.95 41.67 -63.49
C VAL A 174 -51.88 40.61 -63.28
N VAL A 175 -52.09 39.48 -63.93
CA VAL A 175 -51.12 38.41 -64.09
C VAL A 175 -49.99 38.95 -64.98
N GLY A 176 -48.75 38.95 -64.47
CA GLY A 176 -47.55 39.18 -65.27
C GLY A 176 -46.92 40.57 -65.18
N ALA A 177 -46.34 40.90 -64.02
CA ALA A 177 -45.30 41.92 -63.94
C ALA A 177 -44.16 41.39 -63.06
N VAL A 178 -43.00 41.19 -63.68
CA VAL A 178 -41.73 40.99 -62.99
C VAL A 178 -41.52 42.22 -62.11
N VAL A 179 -41.62 42.06 -60.79
CA VAL A 179 -41.30 43.12 -59.83
C VAL A 179 -39.78 43.26 -59.82
N GLU A 180 -39.26 44.23 -60.57
CA GLU A 180 -37.86 44.61 -60.50
C GLU A 180 -37.61 45.27 -59.13
N ALA A 181 -36.67 44.74 -58.35
CA ALA A 181 -36.37 45.27 -57.02
C ALA A 181 -35.98 46.76 -57.09
N PRO A 182 -36.47 47.62 -56.18
CA PRO A 182 -36.08 49.03 -56.15
C PRO A 182 -34.55 49.15 -56.04
N LYS A 183 -33.90 49.66 -57.08
CA LYS A 183 -32.44 49.89 -57.09
C LYS A 183 -32.14 51.10 -56.21
N VAL A 184 -31.96 50.85 -54.91
CA VAL A 184 -31.62 51.91 -53.95
C VAL A 184 -30.14 52.25 -54.10
N ALA A 185 -29.81 53.54 -54.20
CA ALA A 185 -28.43 54.00 -54.33
C ALA A 185 -27.59 53.59 -53.09
N ALA A 186 -26.36 53.12 -53.30
CA ALA A 186 -25.50 52.53 -52.26
C ALA A 186 -25.32 53.42 -51.02
N ARG A 187 -25.34 54.75 -51.19
CA ARG A 187 -25.23 55.71 -50.08
C ARG A 187 -26.44 55.69 -49.14
N VAL A 188 -27.64 55.54 -49.69
CA VAL A 188 -28.88 55.44 -48.89
C VAL A 188 -28.89 54.12 -48.13
N PHE A 189 -28.35 53.05 -48.72
CA PHE A 189 -28.21 51.77 -48.04
C PHE A 189 -27.20 51.85 -46.88
N THR A 190 -26.05 52.51 -47.07
CA THR A 190 -25.07 52.68 -45.99
C THR A 190 -25.61 53.53 -44.84
N ASP A 191 -26.41 54.57 -45.14
CA ASP A 191 -27.01 55.42 -44.10
C ASP A 191 -28.10 54.69 -43.32
N LEU A 192 -28.92 53.87 -43.99
CA LEU A 192 -29.92 53.04 -43.33
C LEU A 192 -29.29 51.88 -42.54
N PHE A 193 -28.18 51.33 -43.00
CA PHE A 193 -27.47 50.25 -42.31
C PHE A 193 -26.72 50.75 -41.08
N THR A 194 -26.03 51.89 -41.20
CA THR A 194 -25.29 52.50 -40.08
C THR A 194 -26.24 53.01 -39.00
N SER A 195 -27.38 53.61 -39.36
CA SER A 195 -28.40 54.05 -38.40
C SER A 195 -29.08 52.90 -37.64
N LYS A 196 -29.17 51.70 -38.25
CA LYS A 196 -29.73 50.50 -37.61
C LYS A 196 -28.70 49.67 -36.82
N SER A 197 -27.41 49.91 -37.00
CA SER A 197 -26.36 49.16 -36.30
C SER A 197 -26.06 49.76 -34.92
N LYS A 198 -26.16 48.93 -33.87
CA LYS A 198 -25.87 49.32 -32.48
C LYS A 198 -24.36 49.49 -32.33
N LYS A 199 -23.90 50.64 -31.80
CA LYS A 199 -22.47 50.88 -31.52
C LYS A 199 -21.93 49.77 -30.59
N ARG A 200 -20.71 49.30 -30.90
CA ARG A 200 -19.96 48.30 -30.14
C ARG A 200 -19.98 48.68 -28.65
N GLY A 201 -20.51 47.78 -27.81
CA GLY A 201 -20.64 48.03 -26.37
C GLY A 201 -19.30 48.35 -25.73
N GLU A 202 -19.32 49.28 -24.78
CA GLU A 202 -18.15 49.73 -24.04
C GLU A 202 -17.43 48.56 -23.37
N GLU A 203 -16.09 48.65 -23.39
CA GLU A 203 -15.19 47.70 -22.78
C GLU A 203 -15.42 47.72 -21.26
N ARG A 204 -15.66 46.55 -20.67
CA ARG A 204 -16.00 46.43 -19.25
C ARG A 204 -14.89 47.02 -18.39
N GLU A 205 -15.28 47.79 -17.40
CA GLU A 205 -14.39 48.43 -16.44
C GLU A 205 -13.58 47.35 -15.70
N ARG A 206 -12.26 47.56 -15.59
CA ARG A 206 -11.37 46.60 -14.92
C ARG A 206 -11.73 46.56 -13.43
N PRO A 207 -11.69 45.39 -12.76
CA PRO A 207 -11.87 45.29 -11.33
C PRO A 207 -10.89 46.19 -10.56
N SER A 208 -11.31 46.64 -9.37
CA SER A 208 -10.48 47.49 -8.51
C SER A 208 -9.20 46.78 -8.06
N GLU A 209 -8.12 47.54 -7.95
CA GLU A 209 -6.78 47.05 -7.60
C GLU A 209 -6.75 46.34 -6.23
N ASP A 210 -7.49 46.84 -5.25
CA ASP A 210 -7.63 46.22 -3.92
C ASP A 210 -8.22 44.79 -3.97
N LEU A 211 -9.12 44.51 -4.92
CA LEU A 211 -9.70 43.17 -5.09
C LEU A 211 -8.71 42.22 -5.74
N LEU A 212 -7.84 42.73 -6.62
CA LEU A 212 -6.78 41.96 -7.24
C LEU A 212 -5.69 41.62 -6.21
N ASP A 213 -5.34 42.57 -5.35
CA ASP A 213 -4.37 42.37 -4.29
C ASP A 213 -4.87 41.36 -3.24
N ALA A 214 -6.12 41.51 -2.78
CA ALA A 214 -6.74 40.54 -1.88
C ALA A 214 -6.84 39.13 -2.50
N ALA A 215 -7.17 39.04 -3.79
CA ALA A 215 -7.19 37.76 -4.49
C ALA A 215 -5.79 37.15 -4.60
N ASN A 216 -4.75 37.95 -4.85
CA ASN A 216 -3.37 37.48 -4.88
C ASN A 216 -2.92 36.94 -3.51
N VAL A 217 -3.24 37.63 -2.41
CA VAL A 217 -2.91 37.14 -1.05
C VAL A 217 -3.57 35.79 -0.76
N VAL A 218 -4.84 35.62 -1.15
CA VAL A 218 -5.54 34.33 -0.98
C VAL A 218 -4.94 33.23 -1.85
N LEU A 219 -4.54 33.57 -3.09
CA LEU A 219 -3.86 32.63 -3.98
C LEU A 219 -2.48 32.23 -3.44
N GLU A 220 -1.69 33.19 -2.95
CA GLU A 220 -0.37 32.95 -2.36
C GLU A 220 -0.47 32.07 -1.10
N HIS A 221 -1.48 32.31 -0.25
CA HIS A 221 -1.73 31.48 0.94
C HIS A 221 -2.04 30.03 0.55
N HIS A 222 -2.97 29.82 -0.38
CA HIS A 222 -3.36 28.47 -0.80
C HIS A 222 -2.28 27.74 -1.59
N GLU A 223 -1.46 28.46 -2.37
CA GLU A 223 -0.32 27.85 -3.07
C GLU A 223 0.76 27.44 -2.06
N GLY A 224 1.06 28.29 -1.08
CA GLY A 224 2.01 27.98 -0.01
C GLY A 224 1.58 26.79 0.85
N GLU A 225 0.30 26.70 1.24
CA GLU A 225 -0.23 25.55 1.97
C GLU A 225 -0.12 24.25 1.17
N ARG A 226 -0.46 24.29 -0.12
CA ARG A 226 -0.35 23.10 -1.00
C ARG A 226 1.08 22.67 -1.23
N GLU A 227 2.02 23.60 -1.30
CA GLU A 227 3.44 23.29 -1.45
C GLU A 227 3.99 22.65 -0.17
N LEU A 228 3.61 23.16 1.01
CA LEU A 228 3.97 22.56 2.30
C LEU A 228 3.39 21.15 2.46
N GLU A 229 2.12 20.94 2.11
CA GLU A 229 1.47 19.62 2.13
C GLU A 229 2.22 18.62 1.22
N ARG A 230 2.59 19.04 0.00
CA ARG A 230 3.39 18.19 -0.90
C ARG A 230 4.78 17.88 -0.35
N LEU A 231 5.43 18.85 0.30
CA LEU A 231 6.74 18.63 0.91
C LEU A 231 6.65 17.64 2.07
N ASP A 232 5.58 17.71 2.87
CA ASP A 232 5.32 16.77 3.97
C ASP A 232 5.03 15.35 3.43
N ASP A 233 4.22 15.23 2.38
CA ASP A 233 3.98 13.95 1.69
C ASP A 233 5.29 13.32 1.17
N ILE A 234 6.15 14.13 0.56
CA ILE A 234 7.45 13.67 0.05
C ILE A 234 8.39 13.30 1.20
N ALA A 235 8.41 14.08 2.29
CA ALA A 235 9.22 13.80 3.46
C ALA A 235 8.77 12.50 4.16
N GLY A 236 7.46 12.29 4.28
CA GLY A 236 6.86 11.05 4.77
C GLY A 236 7.25 9.85 3.91
N GLY A 237 7.17 9.98 2.58
CA GLY A 237 7.60 8.93 1.65
C GLY A 237 9.11 8.65 1.62
N LEU A 238 9.95 9.58 2.09
CA LEU A 238 11.40 9.41 2.23
C LEU A 238 11.81 8.76 3.55
N LEU A 239 11.04 9.00 4.62
CA LEU A 239 11.20 8.34 5.91
C LEU A 239 10.77 6.87 5.85
N ASP A 240 9.79 6.57 5.00
CA ASP A 240 9.37 5.21 4.68
C ASP A 240 10.41 4.57 3.75
N ARG A 241 11.49 4.04 4.34
CA ARG A 241 12.44 3.18 3.62
C ARG A 241 11.72 1.90 3.21
N GLY A 242 11.05 1.96 2.07
CA GLY A 242 10.40 0.81 1.47
C GLY A 242 11.39 -0.33 1.28
N ASP A 243 10.92 -1.55 1.54
CA ASP A 243 11.70 -2.75 1.35
C ASP A 243 12.35 -2.76 -0.05
N PRO A 244 13.62 -3.20 -0.16
CA PRO A 244 14.29 -3.27 -1.45
C PRO A 244 13.43 -4.08 -2.41
N HIS A 245 13.19 -3.50 -3.59
CA HIS A 245 12.47 -4.16 -4.68
C HIS A 245 12.98 -5.61 -4.84
N PRO A 246 12.12 -6.62 -5.08
CA PRO A 246 12.48 -8.04 -5.02
C PRO A 246 13.71 -8.44 -5.87
N ALA A 247 13.96 -7.70 -6.96
CA ALA A 247 15.14 -7.87 -7.81
C ALA A 247 16.49 -7.47 -7.15
N ASN A 248 16.46 -6.64 -6.10
CA ASN A 248 17.63 -6.12 -5.38
C ASN A 248 17.92 -6.89 -4.08
N ILE A 249 17.09 -7.87 -3.71
CA ILE A 249 17.26 -8.69 -2.50
C ILE A 249 18.50 -9.61 -2.60
N ALA A 250 18.84 -10.05 -3.82
CA ALA A 250 19.96 -10.96 -4.08
C ALA A 250 21.31 -10.23 -4.23
N LEU A 251 21.32 -8.90 -4.23
CA LEU A 251 22.54 -8.11 -4.36
C LEU A 251 23.04 -7.73 -2.97
N PRO A 252 24.33 -7.89 -2.66
CA PRO A 252 24.87 -7.43 -1.39
C PRO A 252 24.63 -5.92 -1.26
N PRO A 253 24.21 -5.43 -0.09
CA PRO A 253 23.97 -4.01 0.13
C PRO A 253 25.27 -3.25 -0.14
N SER A 254 25.32 -2.57 -1.27
CA SER A 254 26.45 -1.71 -1.59
C SER A 254 26.23 -0.38 -0.89
N GLU A 255 27.18 -0.01 -0.03
CA GLU A 255 27.24 1.34 0.51
C GLU A 255 27.41 2.29 -0.67
N GLN A 256 26.35 3.01 -1.03
CA GLN A 256 26.45 4.03 -2.06
C GLN A 256 27.33 5.14 -1.52
N VAL A 257 28.63 5.05 -1.81
CA VAL A 257 29.54 6.17 -1.71
C VAL A 257 28.95 7.23 -2.62
N ALA A 258 28.36 8.26 -2.03
CA ALA A 258 27.89 9.45 -2.73
C ALA A 258 29.12 10.23 -3.22
N GLY A 259 29.83 9.65 -4.19
CA GLY A 259 30.80 10.34 -4.99
C GLY A 259 30.04 11.38 -5.78
N ARG A 260 30.13 12.63 -5.32
CA ARG A 260 29.67 13.85 -5.99
C ARG A 260 29.81 13.66 -7.51
N THR A 261 28.67 13.56 -8.21
CA THR A 261 28.68 13.28 -9.65
C THR A 261 29.36 14.45 -10.37
N VAL A 262 30.58 14.23 -10.86
CA VAL A 262 31.23 15.19 -11.75
C VAL A 262 30.49 15.15 -13.08
N ARG A 263 29.75 16.22 -13.38
CA ARG A 263 29.00 16.37 -14.62
C ARG A 263 29.93 16.17 -15.81
N LYS A 264 29.79 15.05 -16.54
CA LYS A 264 30.51 14.85 -17.81
C LYS A 264 30.06 15.95 -18.78
N PRO A 265 30.99 16.69 -19.43
CA PRO A 265 30.60 17.69 -20.41
C PRO A 265 29.84 17.02 -21.56
N LYS A 266 28.76 17.67 -21.99
CA LYS A 266 27.88 17.22 -23.07
C LYS A 266 28.72 16.92 -24.32
N ARG A 267 28.68 15.69 -24.80
CA ARG A 267 29.38 15.26 -26.01
C ARG A 267 28.78 16.02 -27.19
N VAL A 268 29.48 17.04 -27.67
CA VAL A 268 29.09 17.78 -28.88
C VAL A 268 29.37 16.87 -30.08
N PRO A 269 28.38 16.53 -30.91
CA PRO A 269 28.65 15.81 -32.14
C PRO A 269 29.53 16.68 -33.05
N ALA A 270 30.54 16.08 -33.68
CA ALA A 270 31.48 16.75 -34.55
C ALA A 270 30.77 17.39 -35.76
N ALA A 271 30.33 18.64 -35.60
CA ALA A 271 29.93 19.49 -36.70
C ALA A 271 31.18 20.16 -37.28
N LYS A 272 31.32 19.98 -38.59
CA LYS A 272 32.38 20.48 -39.47
C LYS A 272 32.80 21.92 -39.12
N ARG A 273 34.12 22.09 -39.03
CA ARG A 273 34.88 23.35 -39.05
C ARG A 273 34.24 24.36 -40.02
N LYS A 274 33.81 25.53 -39.55
CA LYS A 274 34.00 26.83 -40.25
C LYS A 274 34.06 28.01 -39.26
N SER A 275 35.16 28.75 -39.39
CA SER A 275 35.41 30.18 -39.13
C SER A 275 35.12 30.80 -37.75
N ALA A 276 36.20 31.33 -37.19
CA ALA A 276 36.28 32.17 -36.00
C ALA A 276 35.48 33.49 -36.12
N ALA A 277 34.85 33.89 -35.01
CA ALA A 277 34.60 35.30 -34.71
C ALA A 277 34.55 35.52 -33.18
N LYS A 278 35.32 36.54 -32.79
CA LYS A 278 35.65 37.13 -31.49
C LYS A 278 34.41 37.48 -30.63
N GLY A 279 34.44 37.17 -29.32
CA GLY A 279 33.40 37.63 -28.37
C GLY A 279 33.72 37.38 -26.88
N LYS A 280 34.02 38.48 -26.18
CA LYS A 280 34.18 38.77 -24.74
C LYS A 280 33.91 37.69 -23.68
N ALA A 281 34.87 37.62 -22.74
CA ALA A 281 34.77 36.98 -21.43
C ALA A 281 33.73 37.67 -20.52
N THR A 282 32.96 36.87 -19.78
CA THR A 282 32.17 37.30 -18.64
C THR A 282 32.63 36.53 -17.41
N THR A 283 32.98 37.28 -16.37
CA THR A 283 33.55 36.82 -15.11
C THR A 283 32.46 36.19 -14.25
N ALA A 284 32.68 34.96 -13.78
CA ALA A 284 31.84 34.34 -12.77
C ALA A 284 32.16 34.93 -11.39
N VAL A 285 31.13 35.38 -10.68
CA VAL A 285 31.20 35.89 -9.30
C VAL A 285 31.35 34.69 -8.36
N ALA A 286 32.45 34.64 -7.62
CA ALA A 286 32.67 33.69 -6.54
C ALA A 286 32.02 34.23 -5.26
N VAL A 287 31.00 33.55 -4.75
CA VAL A 287 30.48 33.76 -3.39
C VAL A 287 31.18 32.73 -2.52
N GLY A 288 32.13 33.21 -1.71
CA GLY A 288 32.89 32.41 -0.77
C GLY A 288 32.01 31.98 0.41
N ILE A 289 32.18 30.72 0.83
CA ILE A 289 31.88 30.29 2.19
C ILE A 289 33.22 29.86 2.76
N GLU A 290 33.77 30.68 3.65
CA GLU A 290 34.99 30.41 4.39
C GLU A 290 34.69 29.28 5.40
N THR A 291 35.46 28.20 5.32
CA THR A 291 35.52 27.17 6.35
C THR A 291 36.88 27.32 7.03
N PRO A 292 36.96 27.44 8.37
CA PRO A 292 38.23 27.73 9.04
C PRO A 292 39.17 26.51 9.02
N ASP A 293 40.44 26.83 8.81
CA ASP A 293 41.59 25.92 8.77
C ASP A 293 41.73 25.04 10.02
N LEU A 294 41.92 23.74 9.81
CA LEU A 294 42.66 22.88 10.74
C LEU A 294 43.75 22.15 9.93
N GLU A 295 44.96 22.25 10.46
CA GLU A 295 46.25 21.93 9.85
C GLU A 295 46.44 20.43 9.50
N PRO A 296 47.34 20.11 8.56
CA PRO A 296 47.60 18.76 8.11
C PRO A 296 48.62 18.06 9.02
N GLU A 297 48.30 16.85 9.50
CA GLU A 297 49.35 15.91 9.93
C GLU A 297 49.89 15.14 8.72
N ASP A 298 51.21 15.13 8.69
CA ASP A 298 52.08 14.75 7.60
C ASP A 298 52.50 13.27 7.73
N SER A 299 52.87 12.70 6.58
CA SER A 299 53.91 11.66 6.41
C SER A 299 53.61 10.22 6.87
N GLN A 300 53.50 9.26 5.94
CA GLN A 300 54.60 8.41 5.38
C GLN A 300 54.29 6.94 5.74
N ALA A 301 54.54 5.88 4.95
CA ALA A 301 55.38 5.68 3.79
C ALA A 301 54.97 4.40 3.01
N ALA A 302 55.50 4.30 1.79
CA ALA A 302 56.03 3.10 1.12
C ALA A 302 55.11 2.18 0.30
N SER A 303 54.95 2.54 -0.97
CA SER A 303 55.24 1.73 -2.18
C SER A 303 56.41 0.74 -1.95
N THR A 304 56.57 -0.48 -2.48
CA THR A 304 56.25 -1.17 -3.76
C THR A 304 56.85 -2.63 -3.63
N PRO A 305 57.05 -3.48 -4.68
CA PRO A 305 56.13 -4.16 -5.60
C PRO A 305 56.32 -5.71 -5.67
N VAL A 306 55.40 -6.38 -6.40
CA VAL A 306 55.59 -7.53 -7.32
C VAL A 306 56.76 -8.51 -7.08
N ARG A 307 56.43 -9.81 -6.89
CA ARG A 307 57.13 -10.91 -7.60
C ARG A 307 56.20 -12.10 -7.82
N LYS A 308 56.25 -12.61 -9.04
CA LYS A 308 55.60 -13.80 -9.57
C LYS A 308 56.65 -14.93 -9.55
N ASP A 309 56.14 -16.16 -9.50
CA ASP A 309 56.70 -17.42 -10.02
C ASP A 309 56.91 -18.54 -8.98
N GLU A 310 56.22 -19.64 -9.31
CA GLU A 310 56.59 -21.07 -9.22
C GLU A 310 56.39 -21.84 -7.90
N ASP A 311 55.42 -22.77 -7.99
CA ASP A 311 55.55 -24.21 -7.77
C ASP A 311 56.31 -24.70 -6.54
N ASP A 312 55.58 -25.34 -5.61
CA ASP A 312 55.99 -26.62 -5.03
C ASP A 312 54.78 -27.33 -4.42
N GLU A 313 54.55 -28.55 -4.91
CA GLU A 313 53.72 -29.59 -4.32
C GLU A 313 54.14 -29.85 -2.87
N LEU A 314 53.19 -29.85 -1.93
CA LEU A 314 53.31 -30.66 -0.71
C LEU A 314 51.91 -31.16 -0.31
N ASP A 315 51.65 -32.41 -0.70
CA ASP A 315 50.79 -33.35 0.01
C ASP A 315 51.00 -33.24 1.52
N LEU A 316 49.93 -33.31 2.31
CA LEU A 316 49.94 -33.96 3.62
C LEU A 316 48.49 -34.23 4.06
N ASP A 317 48.14 -35.52 4.02
CA ASP A 317 46.99 -36.12 4.67
C ASP A 317 46.96 -35.81 6.17
N LEU A 318 45.77 -35.45 6.68
CA LEU A 318 45.22 -35.83 7.99
C LEU A 318 43.73 -35.51 8.08
#